data_AF-A0ABD0QM74-F1
#
_entry.id   AF-A0ABD0QM74-F1
#
_cell.length_a   1.000
_cell.length_b   1.000
_cell.length_c   1.000
_cell.angle_alpha   90.00
_cell.angle_beta   90.00
_cell.angle_gamma   90.00
#
_symmetry.space_group_name_H-M   'P 1'
#
loop_
_entity.id
_entity.type
_entity.pdbx_description
1 polymer ?
#
loop_
_entity_poly.entity_id
_entity_poly.type
_entity_poly.pdbx_seq_one_letter_code
_entity_poly.pdbx_strand_id
1 'polypeptide(L)' 'MRLQNLEKRRQTLFSGVHTYSLLINLRNFVCNIGEDAELFMSLYDPDKSEFI' A
#
# COMPACT_ATOMS: atom_id res chain seq x y z
N MET A 1 11.07 17.78 7.77
CA MET A 1 11.66 16.47 8.15
C MET A 1 10.62 15.33 8.17
N ARG A 2 9.50 15.42 8.91
CA ARG A 2 8.47 14.37 8.97
C ARG A 2 7.93 13.90 7.60
N LEU A 3 7.57 14.84 6.73
CA LEU A 3 7.02 14.52 5.40
C LEU A 3 8.02 13.77 4.49
N GLN A 4 9.30 14.18 4.50
CA GLN A 4 10.36 13.51 3.75
C GLN A 4 10.58 12.05 4.22
N ASN A 5 10.45 11.79 5.53
CA ASN A 5 10.54 10.44 6.08
C ASN A 5 9.33 9.57 5.71
N LEU A 6 8.16 10.18 5.52
CA LEU A 6 6.98 9.47 5.02
C LEU A 6 7.16 9.08 3.55
N GLU A 7 7.65 9.99 2.71
CA GLU A 7 7.90 9.70 1.30
C GLU A 7 8.96 8.62 1.09
N LYS A 8 10.06 8.65 1.85
CA LYS A 8 11.06 7.58 1.81
C LYS A 8 10.47 6.21 2.19
N ARG A 9 9.63 6.16 3.23
CA ARG A 9 8.94 4.91 3.61
C ARG A 9 8.02 4.40 2.51
N ARG A 10 7.28 5.29 1.84
CA ARG A 10 6.47 4.94 0.65
C ARG A 10 7.33 4.36 -0.47
N GLN A 11 8.47 4.99 -0.78
CA GLN A 11 9.39 4.50 -1.81
C GLN A 11 9.91 3.10 -1.49
N THR A 12 10.28 2.83 -0.22
CA THR A 12 10.72 1.51 0.22
C THR A 12 9.60 0.47 0.16
N LEU A 13 8.36 0.84 0.51
CA LEU A 13 7.21 -0.06 0.36
C LEU A 13 6.96 -0.43 -1.10
N PHE A 14 7.09 0.53 -2.01
CA PHE A 14 6.77 0.33 -3.43
C PHE A 14 7.94 -0.17 -4.28
N SER A 15 9.16 -0.25 -3.75
CA SER A 15 10.32 -0.73 -4.54
C SER A 15 10.27 -2.24 -4.82
N GLY A 16 9.46 -3.01 -4.09
CA GLY A 16 9.34 -4.46 -4.22
C GLY A 16 8.02 -4.97 -4.82
N VAL A 17 7.08 -4.10 -5.19
CA VAL A 17 5.81 -4.53 -5.80
C VAL A 17 5.98 -4.77 -7.29
N HIS A 18 5.23 -5.73 -7.82
CA HIS A 18 5.21 -6.02 -9.24
C HIS A 18 4.61 -4.84 -10.03
N THR A 19 5.07 -4.66 -11.28
CA THR A 19 4.61 -3.59 -12.18
C THR A 19 3.10 -3.63 -12.44
N TYR A 20 2.47 -4.80 -12.29
CA TYR A 20 1.03 -4.99 -12.50
C TYR A 20 0.22 -4.97 -11.19
N SER A 21 0.84 -4.73 -10.03
CA SER A 21 0.12 -4.65 -8.76
C SER A 21 -0.75 -3.41 -8.69
N LEU A 22 -2.06 -3.59 -8.51
CA LEU A 22 -3.01 -2.51 -8.24
C LEU A 22 -3.13 -2.28 -6.73
N LEU A 23 -2.58 -1.15 -6.26
CA LEU A 23 -2.56 -0.78 -4.84
C LEU A 23 -3.61 0.30 -4.54
N ILE A 24 -4.46 0.07 -3.54
CA ILE A 24 -5.46 1.05 -3.09
C ILE A 24 -5.15 1.53 -1.68
N ASN A 25 -5.20 2.84 -1.47
CA ASN A 25 -5.14 3.47 -0.14
C ASN A 25 -6.56 3.57 0.44
N LEU A 26 -6.81 2.90 1.57
CA LEU A 26 -8.09 2.92 2.25
C LEU A 26 -8.05 3.92 3.42
N ARG A 27 -8.96 4.91 3.40
CA ARG A 27 -9.04 5.96 4.43
C ARG A 27 -10.15 5.77 5.46
N ASN A 28 -11.06 4.82 5.22
CA ASN A 28 -12.23 4.55 6.07
C ASN A 28 -12.29 3.05 6.38
N PHE A 29 -11.22 2.50 6.95
CA PHE A 29 -11.18 1.11 7.37
C PHE A 29 -11.71 0.98 8.82
N VAL A 30 -12.51 -0.06 9.08
CA VAL A 30 -13.05 -0.34 10.43
C VAL A 30 -12.14 -1.36 11.10
N CYS A 31 -10.97 -0.93 11.56
CA CYS A 31 -10.07 -1.75 12.37
C CYS A 31 -9.25 -0.88 13.33
N ASN A 32 -8.81 -1.47 14.45
CA ASN A 32 -7.93 -0.83 15.43
C ASN A 32 -6.50 -0.69 14.86
N ILE A 33 -6.35 0.05 13.77
CA ILE A 33 -5.05 0.53 13.33
C ILE A 33 -4.80 1.91 13.94
N GLY A 34 -3.54 2.24 14.21
CA GLY A 34 -3.20 3.55 14.77
C GLY A 34 -3.71 4.70 13.89
N GLU A 35 -3.94 5.86 14.50
CA GLU A 35 -4.48 7.07 13.83
C GLU A 35 -3.66 7.50 12.59
N ASP A 36 -2.35 7.25 12.61
CA ASP A 36 -1.42 7.58 11.51
C ASP A 36 -1.12 6.38 10.57
N ALA A 37 -1.89 5.30 10.64
CA ALA A 37 -1.67 4.12 9.82
C ALA A 37 -2.29 4.25 8.43
N GLU A 38 -1.50 3.93 7.39
CA GLU A 38 -2.00 3.79 6.02
C GLU A 38 -2.14 2.31 5.69
N LEU A 39 -3.28 1.92 5.11
CA LEU A 39 -3.52 0.57 4.63
C LEU A 39 -3.42 0.53 3.11
N PHE A 40 -2.51 -0.29 2.60
CA PHE A 40 -2.36 -0.61 1.19
C PHE A 40 -2.75 -2.06 0.94
N MET A 41 -3.58 -2.30 -0.09
CA MET A 41 -4.00 -3.65 -0.49
C MET A 41 -3.74 -3.85 -1.97
N SER A 42 -3.14 -4.99 -2.34
CA SER A 42 -3.06 -5.44 -3.74
C SER A 42 -4.36 -6.14 -4.10
N LEU A 43 -5.02 -5.69 -5.16
CA LEU A 43 -6.25 -6.31 -5.66
C LEU A 43 -6.00 -7.20 -6.89
N TYR A 44 -4.77 -7.27 -7.36
CA TYR A 44 -4.40 -8.10 -8.49
C TYR A 44 -3.27 -9.04 -8.09
N ASP A 45 -3.45 -10.33 -8.37
CA ASP A 45 -2.43 -11.36 -8.23
C ASP A 45 -1.72 -11.52 -9.59
N PRO A 46 -0.47 -11.02 -9.73
CA PRO A 46 0.25 -11.10 -11.00
C PRO A 46 0.64 -12.52 -11.39
N ASP A 47 0.80 -13.43 -10.42
CA ASP A 47 1.18 -14.82 -10.70
C ASP A 47 0.00 -15.62 -11.26
N LYS A 48 -1.23 -15.27 -10.84
CA LYS A 48 -2.46 -15.89 -11.35
C LYS A 48 -3.14 -15.11 -12.47
N SER A 49 -2.73 -13.86 -12.69
CA SER A 49 -3.36 -12.93 -13.62
C SER A 49 -4.84 -12.66 -13.35
N GLU A 50 -5.23 -12.59 -12.07
CA GLU A 50 -6.64 -12.44 -11.64
C GLU A 50 -6.80 -11.35 -10.56
N PHE A 51 -8.01 -10.78 -10.49
CA PHE A 51 -8.39 -9.88 -9.40
C PHE A 51 -8.82 -10.69 -8.17
N ILE A 52 -8.48 -10.18 -6.98
CA ILE A 52 -8.91 -10.73 -5.68
C ILE A 52 -10.27 -10.14 -5.29
#